data_AF-A0A316I9H9-F1
#
_entry.id   AF-A0A316I9H9-F1
#
_cell.length_a   1.000
_cell.length_b   1.000
_cell.length_c   1.000
_cell.angle_alpha   90.00
_cell.angle_beta   90.00
_cell.angle_gamma   90.00
#
_symmetry.space_group_name_H-M   'P 1'
#
loop_
_entity.id
_entity.type
_entity.pdbx_description
1 polymer ?
#
loop_
_entity_poly.entity_id
_entity_poly.type
_entity_poly.pdbx_seq_one_letter_code
_entity_poly.pdbx_strand_id
1 'polypeptide(L)'
;MTGQEQHEYTASLRVFSESLTLTELVAVLGEPTRGYDIGDLVSPRRPDGPRRTNAHWSLGSAALRTQPLDEHVAELVTFVEAHSREFDALGDKVQIDVFCGVFTADDSQGGFTLGSDLIRRLSALNLDIGFDLY
;
A
#
# COMPACT_ATOMS: atom_id res chain seq x y z
N MET A 1 4.36 -15.42 -32.44
CA MET A 1 4.46 -15.29 -30.98
C MET A 1 4.34 -13.80 -30.68
N THR A 2 3.13 -13.34 -30.36
CA THR A 2 2.88 -11.98 -29.89
C THR A 2 3.53 -11.84 -28.51
N GLY A 3 4.57 -11.01 -28.40
CA GLY A 3 5.14 -10.67 -27.11
C GLY A 3 4.05 -9.97 -26.30
N GLN A 4 3.61 -10.58 -25.20
CA GLN A 4 2.79 -9.86 -24.24
C GLN A 4 3.65 -8.72 -23.69
N GLU A 5 3.15 -7.49 -23.79
CA GLU A 5 3.67 -6.37 -23.03
C GLU A 5 3.64 -6.77 -21.56
N GLN A 6 4.82 -6.93 -20.96
CA GLN A 6 4.95 -7.47 -19.63
C GLN A 6 5.04 -6.29 -18.67
N HIS A 7 3.89 -5.85 -18.16
CA HIS A 7 3.84 -4.87 -17.09
C HIS A 7 4.25 -5.51 -15.77
N GLU A 8 4.94 -4.73 -14.96
CA GLU A 8 5.17 -5.09 -13.56
C GLU A 8 4.32 -4.21 -12.66
N TYR A 9 3.80 -4.83 -11.60
CA TYR A 9 2.98 -4.17 -10.61
C TYR A 9 3.55 -4.40 -9.22
N THR A 10 3.32 -3.41 -8.37
CA THR A 10 3.51 -3.54 -6.92
C THR A 10 2.34 -2.86 -6.24
N ALA A 11 1.87 -3.41 -5.13
CA ALA A 11 0.90 -2.72 -4.30
C ALA A 11 1.29 -2.82 -2.82
N SER A 12 0.91 -1.81 -2.05
CA SER A 12 1.07 -1.81 -0.61
C SER A 12 -0.10 -1.12 0.09
N LEU A 13 -0.62 -1.74 1.15
CA LEU A 13 -1.46 -1.06 2.12
C LEU A 13 -0.56 -0.20 3.01
N ARG A 14 -0.91 1.06 3.20
CA ARG A 14 -0.14 2.00 4.01
C ARG A 14 -1.02 2.61 5.08
N VAL A 15 -0.46 2.72 6.27
CA VAL A 15 -1.09 3.34 7.43
C VAL A 15 -0.14 4.42 7.93
N PHE A 16 -0.64 5.65 8.02
CA PHE A 16 0.09 6.81 8.52
C PHE A 16 -0.55 7.31 9.80
N SER A 17 0.25 7.71 10.78
CA SER A 17 -0.25 8.37 11.99
C SER A 17 0.68 9.48 12.45
N GLU A 18 0.10 10.62 12.81
CA GLU A 18 0.83 11.71 13.48
C GLU A 18 0.84 11.57 15.01
N SER A 19 0.05 10.63 15.56
CA SER A 19 -0.16 10.48 17.00
C SER A 19 0.25 9.12 17.57
N LEU A 20 0.28 8.09 16.74
CA LEU A 20 0.73 6.75 17.12
C LEU A 20 2.16 6.52 16.64
N THR A 21 2.92 5.78 17.44
CA THR A 21 4.25 5.27 17.08
C THR A 21 4.15 4.03 16.20
N LEU A 22 5.26 3.64 15.54
CA LEU A 22 5.30 2.39 14.78
C LEU A 22 5.03 1.18 15.69
N THR A 23 5.54 1.21 16.92
CA THR A 23 5.35 0.11 17.88
C THR A 23 3.88 -0.09 18.24
N GLU A 24 3.12 0.99 18.41
CA GLU A 24 1.68 0.93 18.66
C GLU A 24 0.91 0.41 17.44
N LEU A 25 1.31 0.80 16.22
CA LEU A 25 0.74 0.25 14.99
C LEU A 25 1.01 -1.25 14.85
N VAL A 26 2.24 -1.70 15.14
CA VAL A 26 2.61 -3.13 15.12
C VAL A 26 1.82 -3.94 16.14
N ALA A 27 1.57 -3.39 17.34
CA ALA A 27 0.79 -4.07 18.36
C ALA A 27 -0.67 -4.34 17.92
N VAL A 28 -1.20 -3.54 16.99
CA VAL A 28 -2.58 -3.65 16.49
C VAL A 28 -2.64 -4.44 15.17
N LEU A 29 -1.76 -4.14 14.22
CA LEU A 29 -1.82 -4.65 12.84
C LEU A 29 -0.82 -5.78 12.55
N GLY A 30 0.06 -6.10 13.49
CA GLY A 30 1.15 -7.05 13.31
C GLY A 30 2.35 -6.46 12.58
N GLU A 31 3.30 -7.32 12.21
CA GLU A 31 4.55 -6.92 11.59
C GLU A 31 4.36 -6.41 10.15
N PRO A 32 4.86 -5.21 9.80
CA PRO A 32 4.79 -4.70 8.44
C PRO A 32 5.86 -5.32 7.55
N THR A 33 5.67 -5.19 6.23
CA THR A 33 6.78 -5.36 5.27
C THR A 33 7.80 -4.23 5.40
N ARG A 34 7.33 -3.00 5.67
CA ARG A 34 8.17 -1.83 5.94
C ARG A 34 7.52 -0.94 6.99
N GLY A 35 8.31 -0.47 7.95
CA GLY A 35 7.86 0.45 9.00
C GLY A 35 8.87 1.55 9.26
N TYR A 36 8.40 2.74 9.65
CA TYR A 36 9.22 3.85 10.13
C TYR A 36 8.47 4.60 11.23
N ASP A 37 9.22 5.22 12.14
CA ASP A 37 8.65 6.05 13.20
C ASP A 37 8.86 7.55 12.93
N ILE A 38 8.18 8.38 13.73
CA ILE A 38 8.34 9.82 13.75
C ILE A 38 9.79 10.16 14.09
N GLY A 39 10.38 11.06 13.32
CA GLY A 39 11.77 11.49 13.51
C GLY A 39 12.80 10.65 12.75
N ASP A 40 12.42 9.50 12.18
CA ASP A 40 13.32 8.74 11.30
C ASP A 40 13.73 9.55 10.07
N LEU A 41 14.89 9.26 9.50
CA LEU A 41 15.31 9.88 8.24
C LEU A 41 14.41 9.38 7.10
N VAL A 42 13.91 10.30 6.28
CA VAL A 42 13.16 9.93 5.06
C VAL A 42 14.05 9.13 4.10
N SER A 43 15.32 9.50 4.01
CA SER A 43 16.33 8.78 3.23
C SER A 43 17.58 8.57 4.08
N PRO A 44 17.92 7.31 4.44
CA PRO A 44 19.15 7.01 5.19
C PRO A 44 20.43 7.49 4.50
N ARG A 45 20.39 7.70 3.18
CA ARG A 45 21.52 8.19 2.39
C ARG A 45 21.77 9.70 2.54
N ARG A 46 20.88 10.42 3.24
CA ARG A 46 20.99 11.87 3.50
C ARG A 46 20.84 12.12 5.01
N PRO A 47 21.93 12.06 5.80
CA PRO A 47 21.86 12.19 7.25
C PRO A 47 21.37 13.56 7.73
N ASP A 48 21.62 14.61 6.96
CA ASP A 48 21.09 15.97 7.20
C ASP A 48 19.75 16.22 6.45
N GLY A 49 19.14 15.15 5.94
CA GLY A 49 17.90 15.21 5.18
C GLY A 49 16.66 15.42 6.07
N PRO A 50 15.49 15.58 5.43
CA PRO A 50 14.23 15.69 6.15
C PRO A 50 13.94 14.44 6.98
N ARG A 51 13.30 14.65 8.12
CA ARG A 51 12.82 13.61 9.02
C ARG A 51 11.33 13.38 8.81
N ARG A 52 10.87 12.16 9.10
CA ARG A 52 9.46 11.80 9.01
C ARG A 52 8.67 12.52 10.09
N THR A 53 7.53 13.06 9.69
CA THR A 53 6.59 13.77 10.59
C THR A 53 5.48 12.86 11.09
N ASN A 54 5.36 11.66 10.55
CA ASN A 54 4.39 10.64 10.91
C ASN A 54 5.06 9.26 11.04
N ALA A 55 4.48 8.39 11.85
CA ALA A 55 4.75 6.97 11.80
C ALA A 55 4.11 6.39 10.53
N HIS A 56 4.77 5.39 9.96
CA HIS A 56 4.33 4.72 8.75
C HIS A 56 4.47 3.21 8.92
N TRP A 57 3.36 2.50 8.75
CA TRP A 57 3.29 1.05 8.69
C TRP A 57 2.83 0.66 7.29
N SER A 58 3.47 -0.33 6.67
CA SER A 58 3.09 -0.76 5.32
C SER A 58 3.24 -2.25 5.10
N LEU A 59 2.20 -2.85 4.52
CA LEU A 59 2.17 -4.23 4.05
C LEU A 59 2.20 -4.24 2.53
N GLY A 60 3.26 -4.82 1.95
CA GLY A 60 3.35 -5.06 0.52
C GLY A 60 2.62 -6.33 0.12
N SER A 61 1.96 -6.33 -1.03
CA SER A 61 1.41 -7.54 -1.63
C SER A 61 2.52 -8.57 -1.88
N ALA A 62 2.24 -9.83 -1.57
CA ALA A 62 3.15 -10.94 -1.80
C ALA A 62 3.04 -11.54 -3.22
N ALA A 63 2.03 -11.14 -4.00
CA ALA A 63 1.89 -11.57 -5.39
C ALA A 63 3.14 -11.21 -6.22
N LEU A 64 3.46 -12.07 -7.20
CA LEU A 64 4.58 -11.82 -8.11
C LEU A 64 4.29 -10.55 -8.91
N ARG A 65 5.31 -9.73 -9.15
CA ARG A 65 5.15 -8.44 -9.85
C ARG A 65 4.53 -8.55 -11.24
N THR A 66 4.62 -9.71 -11.88
CA THR A 66 4.02 -9.96 -13.19
C THR A 66 2.53 -10.33 -13.12
N GLN A 67 1.96 -10.46 -11.92
CA GLN A 67 0.54 -10.74 -11.75
C GLN A 67 -0.28 -9.47 -12.01
N PRO A 68 -1.53 -9.63 -12.48
CA PRO A 68 -2.45 -8.51 -12.65
C PRO A 68 -2.57 -7.64 -11.38
N LEU A 69 -2.69 -6.32 -11.56
CA LEU A 69 -2.79 -5.38 -10.45
C LEU A 69 -3.98 -5.65 -9.51
N ASP A 70 -5.09 -6.16 -10.05
CA ASP A 70 -6.27 -6.51 -9.26
C ASP A 70 -6.01 -7.67 -8.30
N GLU A 71 -5.12 -8.63 -8.64
CA GLU A 71 -4.69 -9.67 -7.70
C GLU A 71 -3.93 -9.08 -6.50
N HIS A 72 -3.00 -8.16 -6.77
CA HIS A 72 -2.26 -7.46 -5.70
C HIS A 72 -3.19 -6.68 -4.78
N VAL A 73 -4.14 -5.93 -5.35
CA VAL A 73 -5.09 -5.12 -4.58
C VAL A 73 -6.08 -6.01 -3.83
N ALA A 74 -6.56 -7.11 -4.43
CA ALA A 74 -7.47 -8.04 -3.79
C ALA A 74 -6.83 -8.73 -2.57
N GLU A 75 -5.55 -9.07 -2.63
CA GLU A 75 -4.80 -9.60 -1.48
C GLU A 75 -4.84 -8.62 -0.29
N LEU A 76 -4.51 -7.34 -0.55
CA LEU A 76 -4.49 -6.30 0.48
C LEU A 76 -5.88 -5.98 1.04
N VAL A 77 -6.89 -5.93 0.18
CA VAL A 77 -8.29 -5.75 0.60
C VAL A 77 -8.74 -6.90 1.50
N THR A 78 -8.38 -8.13 1.15
CA THR A 78 -8.69 -9.32 1.96
C THR A 78 -8.02 -9.24 3.34
N PHE A 79 -6.79 -8.72 3.42
CA PHE A 79 -6.14 -8.45 4.69
C PHE A 79 -6.92 -7.43 5.54
N VAL A 80 -7.35 -6.31 4.96
CA VAL A 80 -8.14 -5.30 5.69
C VAL A 80 -9.47 -5.86 6.17
N GLU A 81 -10.18 -6.63 5.34
CA GLU A 81 -11.44 -7.27 5.73
C GLU A 81 -11.26 -8.20 6.94
N ALA A 82 -10.19 -9.00 6.93
CA ALA A 82 -9.86 -9.92 8.00
C ALA A 82 -9.48 -9.20 9.32
N HIS A 83 -8.99 -7.97 9.24
CA HIS A 83 -8.56 -7.15 10.38
C HIS A 83 -9.43 -5.89 10.58
N SER A 84 -10.68 -5.95 10.13
CA SER A 84 -11.57 -4.78 10.13
C SER A 84 -11.78 -4.17 11.52
N ARG A 85 -11.83 -4.99 12.57
CA ARG A 85 -11.97 -4.51 13.96
C ARG A 85 -10.74 -3.76 14.45
N GLU A 86 -9.56 -4.21 14.05
CA GLU A 86 -8.28 -3.60 14.37
C GLU A 86 -8.16 -2.24 13.67
N PHE A 87 -8.57 -2.15 12.41
CA PHE A 87 -8.65 -0.87 11.69
C PHE A 87 -9.71 0.08 12.30
N ASP A 88 -10.89 -0.42 12.66
CA ASP A 88 -11.91 0.37 13.35
C ASP A 88 -11.42 0.92 14.70
N ALA A 89 -10.60 0.15 15.43
CA ALA A 89 -10.03 0.56 16.71
C ALA A 89 -8.98 1.68 16.57
N LEU A 90 -8.28 1.74 15.43
CA LEU A 90 -7.35 2.85 15.13
C LEU A 90 -8.13 4.14 14.83
N GLY A 91 -9.29 4.03 14.18
CA GLY A 91 -10.22 5.13 13.98
C GLY A 91 -9.61 6.32 13.24
N ASP A 92 -9.90 7.53 13.72
CA ASP A 92 -9.46 8.79 13.13
C ASP A 92 -7.99 9.14 13.41
N LYS A 93 -7.27 8.31 14.17
CA LYS A 93 -5.85 8.50 14.46
C LYS A 93 -4.93 8.13 13.31
N VAL A 94 -5.47 7.48 12.28
CA VAL A 94 -4.71 6.97 11.15
C VAL A 94 -5.31 7.39 9.82
N GLN A 95 -4.44 7.56 8.82
CA GLN A 95 -4.82 7.62 7.41
C GLN A 95 -4.42 6.31 6.75
N ILE A 96 -5.30 5.75 5.93
CA ILE A 96 -5.10 4.44 5.30
C ILE A 96 -5.31 4.58 3.81
N ASP A 97 -4.38 4.05 3.02
CA ASP A 97 -4.53 3.97 1.56
C ASP A 97 -3.93 2.67 0.99
N VAL A 98 -4.30 2.36 -0.24
CA VAL A 98 -3.63 1.36 -1.08
C VAL A 98 -2.83 2.11 -2.14
N PHE A 99 -1.51 1.91 -2.13
CA PHE A 99 -0.61 2.47 -3.12
C PHE A 99 -0.22 1.42 -4.14
N CYS A 100 -0.30 1.77 -5.42
CA CYS A 100 0.04 0.90 -6.54
C CYS A 100 1.11 1.55 -7.43
N GLY A 101 2.22 0.86 -7.63
CA GLY A 101 3.20 1.19 -8.65
C GLY A 101 2.95 0.37 -9.91
N VAL A 102 2.76 1.04 -11.05
CA VAL A 102 2.60 0.43 -12.37
C VAL A 102 3.85 0.74 -13.17
N PHE A 103 4.56 -0.30 -13.60
CA PHE A 103 5.80 -0.17 -14.35
C PHE A 103 5.59 -0.74 -15.75
N THR A 104 5.72 0.13 -16.74
CA THR A 104 5.53 -0.22 -18.15
C THR A 104 6.86 -0.47 -18.85
N ALA A 105 6.86 -1.34 -19.86
CA ALA A 105 8.00 -1.43 -20.77
C ALA A 105 7.98 -0.24 -21.74
N ASP A 106 9.15 0.15 -22.25
CA ASP A 106 9.29 1.29 -23.17
C ASP A 106 8.28 1.21 -24.33
N ASP A 107 7.54 2.30 -24.53
CA ASP A 107 6.50 2.51 -25.56
C ASP A 107 5.21 1.65 -25.45
N SER A 108 4.98 0.95 -24.33
CA SER A 108 3.73 0.21 -24.09
C SER A 108 2.63 1.05 -23.43
N GLN A 109 1.36 0.68 -23.65
CA GLN A 109 0.24 1.32 -22.94
C GLN A 109 0.11 0.74 -21.54
N GLY A 110 0.33 1.54 -20.49
CA GLY A 110 0.21 1.15 -19.08
C GLY A 110 -1.21 0.89 -18.57
N GLY A 111 -2.08 0.34 -19.40
CA GLY A 111 -3.45 0.01 -19.04
C GLY A 111 -3.50 -1.12 -18.00
N PHE A 112 -4.47 -1.01 -17.11
CA PHE A 112 -4.88 -2.07 -16.19
C PHE A 112 -6.38 -1.95 -15.95
N THR A 113 -6.96 -2.94 -15.27
CA THR A 113 -8.38 -2.91 -14.89
C THR A 113 -8.51 -3.45 -13.48
N LEU A 114 -9.41 -2.84 -12.70
CA LEU A 114 -9.88 -3.39 -11.44
C LEU A 114 -11.30 -3.89 -11.64
N GLY A 115 -11.58 -5.13 -11.26
CA GLY A 115 -12.91 -5.70 -11.32
C GLY A 115 -13.92 -4.89 -10.50
N SER A 116 -15.18 -4.83 -10.95
CA SER A 116 -16.24 -4.08 -10.26
C SER A 116 -16.50 -4.55 -8.83
N ASP A 117 -16.35 -5.85 -8.57
CA ASP A 117 -16.45 -6.40 -7.22
C ASP A 117 -15.34 -5.87 -6.30
N LEU A 118 -14.10 -5.79 -6.80
CA LEU A 118 -12.98 -5.27 -6.04
C LEU A 118 -13.14 -3.78 -5.74
N ILE A 119 -13.60 -2.99 -6.72
CA ILE A 119 -13.94 -1.56 -6.53
C ILE A 119 -15.03 -1.41 -5.45
N ARG A 120 -16.05 -2.26 -5.47
CA ARG A 120 -17.11 -2.27 -4.45
C ARG A 120 -16.55 -2.55 -3.06
N ARG A 121 -15.63 -3.52 -2.92
CA ARG A 121 -14.99 -3.87 -1.65
C ARG A 121 -14.13 -2.72 -1.11
N LEU A 122 -13.30 -2.11 -1.96
CA LEU A 122 -12.52 -0.91 -1.61
C LEU A 122 -13.42 0.21 -1.08
N SER A 123 -14.52 0.49 -1.79
CA SER A 123 -15.49 1.50 -1.37
C SER A 123 -16.18 1.17 -0.05
N ALA A 124 -16.51 -0.11 0.20
CA ALA A 124 -17.12 -0.53 1.46
C ALA A 124 -16.18 -0.36 2.67
N LEU A 125 -14.87 -0.44 2.43
CA LEU A 125 -13.83 -0.22 3.45
C LEU A 125 -13.38 1.24 3.54
N ASN A 126 -13.94 2.13 2.72
CA ASN A 126 -13.52 3.53 2.60
C ASN A 126 -12.01 3.69 2.37
N LEU A 127 -11.44 2.81 1.54
CA LEU A 127 -10.01 2.84 1.19
C LEU A 127 -9.78 3.65 -0.07
N ASP A 128 -8.95 4.68 0.04
CA ASP A 128 -8.41 5.38 -1.11
C ASP A 128 -7.36 4.52 -1.82
N ILE A 129 -7.30 4.63 -3.14
CA ILE A 129 -6.30 3.95 -3.97
C ILE A 129 -5.54 4.97 -4.83
N GLY A 130 -4.22 4.94 -4.71
CA GLY A 130 -3.30 5.78 -5.48
C GLY A 130 -2.53 4.95 -6.49
N PHE A 131 -2.37 5.47 -7.72
CA PHE A 131 -1.58 4.85 -8.77
C PHE A 131 -0.44 5.77 -9.18
N ASP A 132 0.80 5.29 -9.05
CA ASP A 132 1.96 5.90 -9.67
C ASP A 132 2.29 5.11 -10.95
N LEU A 133 2.34 5.82 -12.07
CA LEU A 133 2.65 5.24 -13.38
C LEU A 133 4.09 5.61 -13.74
N TYR A 134 4.91 4.59 -14.02
CA TYR A 134 6.31 4.69 -14.41
C TYR A 134 6.56 4.17 -15.82
#